data_AF-A0A5D2Y809-F1
#
_entry.id   AF-A0A5D2Y809-F1
#
_cell.length_a   1.000
_cell.length_b   1.000
_cell.length_c   1.000
_cell.angle_alpha   90.00
_cell.angle_beta   90.00
_cell.angle_gamma   90.00
#
_symmetry.space_group_name_H-M   'P 1'
#
loop_
_entity.id
_entity.type
_entity.pdbx_description
1 polymer ?
#
loop_
_entity_poly.entity_id
_entity_poly.type
_entity_poly.pdbx_seq_one_letter_code
_entity_poly.pdbx_strand_id
1 'polypeptide(L)'
;MLRTSSLLRNLLDVIEEVQIARLEIRGLILTSFHSPSAKQLDLQLAFIDFESGVKLIMSLDMTCLNCGVYPSEILPHHLQTSTTRTDDLHCPLSIEIKAAISNLRAGYSRIIRLCRCVTQVLQSSGR
;
A
#
# COMPACT_ATOMS: atom_id res chain seq x y z
N MET A 1 -17.73 -24.08 8.65
CA MET A 1 -16.32 -23.99 9.09
C MET A 1 -15.36 -23.37 8.07
N LEU A 2 -15.64 -23.35 6.76
CA LEU A 2 -14.72 -22.84 5.72
C LEU A 2 -14.47 -21.31 5.73
N ARG A 3 -15.40 -20.52 6.29
CA ARG A 3 -15.32 -19.04 6.25
C ARG A 3 -14.29 -18.46 7.21
N THR A 4 -14.11 -19.05 8.38
CA THR A 4 -13.12 -18.57 9.37
C THR A 4 -11.69 -18.92 8.95
N SER A 5 -11.49 -20.08 8.32
CA SER A 5 -10.18 -20.50 7.80
C SER A 5 -9.68 -19.62 6.65
N SER A 6 -10.57 -19.18 5.73
CA SER A 6 -10.17 -18.27 4.66
C SER A 6 -9.83 -16.87 5.16
N LEU A 7 -10.60 -16.35 6.14
CA LEU A 7 -10.32 -15.07 6.78
C LEU A 7 -8.94 -15.07 7.46
N LEU A 8 -8.66 -16.10 8.28
CA LEU A 8 -7.37 -16.24 8.95
C LEU A 8 -6.22 -16.39 7.96
N ARG A 9 -6.42 -17.16 6.89
CA ARG A 9 -5.39 -17.34 5.86
C ARG A 9 -5.05 -16.03 5.18
N ASN A 10 -6.06 -15.26 4.76
CA ASN A 10 -5.85 -13.97 4.11
C ASN A 10 -5.12 -12.96 5.03
N LEU A 11 -5.43 -12.98 6.34
CA LEU A 11 -4.71 -12.15 7.32
C LEU A 11 -3.24 -12.56 7.43
N LEU A 12 -2.96 -13.87 7.48
CA LEU A 12 -1.59 -14.38 7.53
C LEU A 12 -0.82 -14.02 6.26
N ASP A 13 -1.42 -14.20 5.08
CA ASP A 13 -0.82 -13.85 3.80
C ASP A 13 -0.47 -12.35 3.76
N VAL A 14 -1.37 -11.46 4.20
CA VAL A 14 -1.10 -10.02 4.25
C VAL A 14 0.00 -9.66 5.26
N ILE A 15 -0.01 -10.27 6.45
CA ILE A 15 1.04 -10.03 7.46
C ILE A 15 2.40 -10.47 6.93
N GLU A 16 2.47 -11.64 6.30
CA GLU A 16 3.69 -12.15 5.66
C GLU A 16 4.19 -11.17 4.60
N GLU A 17 3.33 -10.73 3.69
CA GLU A 17 3.69 -9.75 2.66
C GLU A 17 4.20 -8.42 3.23
N VAL A 18 3.54 -7.90 4.29
CA VAL A 18 3.96 -6.68 4.98
C VAL A 18 5.33 -6.87 5.64
N GLN A 19 5.57 -8.01 6.29
CA GLN A 19 6.86 -8.31 6.91
C GLN A 19 7.98 -8.40 5.88
N ILE A 20 7.75 -9.11 4.77
CA ILE A 20 8.74 -9.19 3.68
C ILE A 20 9.00 -7.80 3.10
N ALA A 21 7.96 -7.01 2.84
CA ALA A 21 8.11 -5.64 2.34
C ALA A 21 8.96 -4.76 3.27
N ARG A 22 8.78 -4.87 4.60
CA ARG A 22 9.60 -4.13 5.58
C ARG A 22 11.07 -4.56 5.60
N LEU A 23 11.35 -5.83 5.35
CA LEU A 23 12.72 -6.35 5.29
C LEU A 23 13.42 -5.98 3.99
N GLU A 24 12.67 -6.00 2.88
CA GLU A 24 13.22 -5.74 1.55
C GLU A 24 13.36 -4.24 1.24
N ILE A 25 12.38 -3.43 1.65
CA ILE A 25 12.26 -2.03 1.23
C ILE A 25 12.70 -1.12 2.37
N ARG A 26 13.98 -0.73 2.34
CA ARG A 26 14.57 0.16 3.36
C ARG A 26 13.81 1.49 3.53
N GLY A 27 13.21 1.99 2.45
CA GLY A 27 12.41 3.22 2.45
C GLY A 27 11.03 3.09 3.09
N LEU A 28 10.54 1.87 3.39
CA LEU A 28 9.22 1.65 4.01
C LEU A 28 9.32 1.87 5.52
N ILE A 29 8.96 3.08 5.97
CA ILE A 29 9.12 3.55 7.35
C ILE A 29 7.88 3.36 8.22
N LEU A 30 6.71 3.10 7.63
CA LEU A 30 5.47 2.84 8.36
C LEU A 30 4.65 1.77 7.66
N THR A 31 4.09 0.85 8.46
CA THR A 31 3.02 -0.08 8.07
C THR A 31 2.05 -0.16 9.24
N SER A 32 0.83 0.34 9.08
CA SER A 32 -0.16 0.37 10.16
C SER A 32 -1.55 0.08 9.64
N PHE A 33 -2.28 -0.80 10.33
CA PHE A 33 -3.71 -0.94 10.09
C PHE A 33 -4.46 0.14 10.87
N HIS A 34 -5.46 0.73 10.23
CA HIS A 34 -6.39 1.69 10.82
C HIS A 34 -7.81 1.22 10.56
N SER A 35 -8.70 1.36 11.54
CA SER A 35 -10.12 1.03 11.36
C SER A 35 -10.95 2.24 11.78
N PRO A 36 -11.24 3.16 10.83
CA PRO A 36 -12.00 4.37 11.14
C PRO A 36 -13.47 4.05 11.50
N SER A 37 -13.97 2.88 11.09
CA SER A 37 -15.28 2.36 11.49
C SER A 37 -15.26 0.82 11.51
N ALA A 38 -16.25 0.20 12.15
CA ALA A 38 -16.37 -1.26 12.21
C ALA A 38 -16.48 -1.95 10.84
N LYS A 39 -16.78 -1.21 9.76
CA LYS A 39 -16.91 -1.74 8.40
C LYS A 39 -15.72 -1.43 7.50
N GLN A 40 -14.77 -0.60 7.97
CA GLN A 40 -13.66 -0.14 7.16
C GLN A 40 -12.34 -0.57 7.80
N LEU A 41 -11.46 -1.11 6.97
CA LEU A 41 -10.10 -1.46 7.36
C LEU A 41 -9.16 -0.85 6.33
N ASP A 42 -8.25 0.01 6.78
CA ASP A 42 -7.22 0.60 5.95
C ASP A 42 -5.85 0.05 6.36
N LEU A 43 -4.98 -0.16 5.37
CA LEU A 43 -3.54 -0.32 5.58
C LEU A 43 -2.84 0.95 5.13
N GLN A 44 -2.28 1.67 6.08
CA GLN A 44 -1.43 2.83 5.82
C GLN A 44 0.03 2.40 5.69
N LEU A 45 0.66 2.89 4.65
CA LEU A 45 2.07 2.70 4.35
C LEU A 45 2.73 4.08 4.24
N ALA A 46 3.96 4.22 4.74
CA ALA A 46 4.76 5.42 4.48
C ALA A 46 6.13 5.06 3.96
N PHE A 47 6.52 5.75 2.90
CA PHE A 47 7.78 5.58 2.20
C PHE A 47 8.60 6.86 2.30
N ILE A 48 9.91 6.73 2.31
CA ILE A 48 10.85 7.83 2.12
C ILE A 48 11.90 7.40 1.11
N ASP A 49 12.15 8.26 0.13
CA ASP A 49 13.37 8.17 -0.66
C ASP A 49 14.47 8.97 0.05
N PHE A 50 15.55 8.30 0.44
CA PHE A 50 16.62 8.93 1.21
C PHE A 50 17.50 9.85 0.36
N GLU A 51 17.50 9.66 -0.96
CA GLU A 51 18.28 10.52 -1.88
C GLU A 51 17.57 11.86 -2.11
N SER A 52 16.29 11.83 -2.48
CA SER A 52 15.50 13.06 -2.71
C SER A 52 14.90 13.66 -1.43
N GLY A 53 14.83 12.90 -0.34
CA GLY A 53 14.14 13.29 0.90
C GLY A 53 12.61 13.30 0.79
N VAL A 54 12.04 12.89 -0.36
CA VAL A 54 10.59 12.86 -0.57
C VAL A 54 9.97 11.76 0.28
N LYS A 55 8.98 12.15 1.10
CA LYS A 55 8.15 11.22 1.86
C LYS A 55 6.79 11.07 1.20
N LEU A 56 6.31 9.85 1.08
CA LEU A 56 4.99 9.49 0.61
C LEU A 56 4.23 8.75 1.71
N ILE A 57 2.98 9.10 1.95
CA ILE A 57 2.04 8.36 2.79
C ILE A 57 0.89 7.91 1.89
N MET A 58 0.55 6.63 1.94
CA MET A 58 -0.55 6.07 1.16
C MET A 58 -1.45 5.21 2.05
N SER A 59 -2.75 5.21 1.75
CA SER A 59 -3.72 4.33 2.41
C SER A 59 -4.39 3.41 1.40
N LEU A 60 -4.44 2.13 1.74
CA LEU A 60 -5.06 1.06 0.97
C LEU A 60 -6.34 0.60 1.68
N ASP A 61 -7.45 0.50 0.95
CA ASP A 61 -8.67 -0.13 1.48
C ASP A 61 -8.47 -1.66 1.52
N MET A 62 -8.43 -2.19 2.74
CA MET A 62 -8.27 -3.60 3.07
C MET A 62 -9.57 -4.23 3.60
N THR A 63 -10.72 -3.58 3.42
CA THR A 63 -12.03 -4.09 3.83
C THR A 63 -12.36 -5.44 3.19
N CYS A 64 -11.73 -5.78 2.05
CA CYS A 64 -11.78 -7.12 1.45
C CYS A 64 -11.41 -8.25 2.42
N LEU A 65 -10.55 -7.99 3.42
CA LEU A 65 -10.16 -8.94 4.45
C LEU A 65 -11.35 -9.33 5.34
N ASN A 66 -12.27 -8.41 5.63
CA ASN A 66 -13.49 -8.70 6.41
C ASN A 66 -14.42 -9.69 5.68
N CYS A 67 -14.33 -9.72 4.35
CA CYS A 67 -15.14 -10.58 3.49
C CYS A 67 -14.42 -11.87 3.06
N GLY A 68 -13.13 -12.03 3.35
CA GLY A 68 -12.35 -13.19 2.96
C GLY A 68 -12.06 -13.27 1.46
N VAL A 69 -12.08 -12.14 0.75
CA VAL A 69 -11.93 -12.06 -0.72
C VAL A 69 -10.56 -11.52 -1.17
N TYR A 70 -9.60 -11.48 -0.25
CA TYR A 70 -8.21 -11.16 -0.58
C TYR A 70 -7.57 -12.32 -1.37
N PRO A 71 -6.71 -12.06 -2.37
CA PRO A 71 -6.34 -10.74 -2.89
C PRO A 71 -7.35 -10.19 -3.91
N SER A 72 -8.00 -9.07 -3.59
CA SER A 72 -8.81 -8.29 -4.54
C SER A 72 -7.97 -7.26 -5.28
N GLU A 73 -8.57 -6.54 -6.23
CA GLU A 73 -7.98 -5.31 -6.77
C GLU A 73 -7.93 -4.25 -5.65
N ILE A 74 -6.76 -4.12 -5.02
CA ILE A 74 -6.49 -3.12 -3.98
C ILE A 74 -5.80 -1.94 -4.64
N LEU A 75 -6.41 -0.76 -4.55
CA LEU A 75 -5.89 0.51 -5.07
C LEU A 75 -5.77 1.53 -3.91
N PRO A 76 -4.81 2.47 -3.98
CA PRO A 76 -4.72 3.55 -3.01
C PRO A 76 -5.89 4.52 -3.19
N HIS A 77 -6.54 4.87 -2.09
CA HIS A 77 -7.59 5.89 -2.09
C HIS A 77 -7.12 7.25 -1.55
N HIS A 78 -6.00 7.26 -0.82
CA HIS A 78 -5.37 8.47 -0.28
C HIS A 78 -3.86 8.42 -0.55
N LEU A 79 -3.28 9.55 -0.99
CA LEU A 79 -1.86 9.70 -1.32
C LEU A 79 -1.38 11.11 -0.94
N GLN A 80 -0.49 11.18 0.03
CA GLN A 80 0.07 12.43 0.54
C GLN A 80 1.59 12.45 0.39
N THR A 81 2.15 13.57 -0.07
CA THR A 81 3.61 13.75 -0.22
C THR A 81 4.12 14.83 0.74
N SER A 82 5.40 14.80 1.14
CA SER A 82 6.00 15.81 2.03
C SER A 82 5.93 17.24 1.50
N THR A 83 5.85 17.41 0.18
CA THR A 83 5.70 18.69 -0.52
C THR A 83 4.30 19.29 -0.37
N THR A 84 3.30 18.51 0.04
CA THR A 84 1.89 18.92 0.09
C THR A 84 1.28 18.65 1.47
N ARG A 85 0.85 19.72 2.15
CA ARG A 85 0.16 19.62 3.46
C ARG A 85 -1.25 19.02 3.37
N THR A 86 -1.75 18.81 2.16
CA THR A 86 -3.08 18.28 1.84
C THR A 86 -2.97 17.10 0.87
N ASP A 87 -3.98 16.23 0.88
CA ASP A 87 -4.14 15.10 -0.03
C ASP A 87 -4.08 15.60 -1.48
N ASP A 88 -2.94 15.40 -2.15
CA ASP A 88 -2.70 15.92 -3.50
C ASP A 88 -2.65 14.76 -4.48
N LEU A 89 -3.84 14.20 -4.68
CA LEU A 89 -4.14 13.18 -5.68
C LEU A 89 -3.81 13.62 -7.12
N HIS A 90 -3.39 14.88 -7.33
CA HIS A 90 -3.08 15.50 -8.61
C HIS A 90 -1.62 15.95 -8.77
N CYS A 91 -0.75 15.77 -7.77
CA CYS A 91 0.68 16.04 -7.97
C CYS A 91 1.30 15.04 -8.99
N PRO A 92 2.34 15.43 -9.74
CA PRO A 92 2.92 14.57 -10.79
C PRO A 92 3.31 13.18 -10.27
N LEU A 93 3.94 13.13 -9.09
CA LEU A 93 4.34 11.89 -8.44
C LEU A 93 3.14 11.00 -8.08
N SER A 94 2.03 11.57 -7.60
CA SER A 94 0.84 10.77 -7.26
C SER A 94 0.16 10.22 -8.51
N ILE A 95 0.19 10.95 -9.63
CA ILE A 95 -0.28 10.48 -10.94
C ILE A 95 0.58 9.32 -11.44
N GLU A 96 1.91 9.44 -11.38
CA GLU A 96 2.85 8.39 -11.77
C GLU A 96 2.65 7.12 -10.94
N ILE A 97 2.52 7.27 -9.62
CA ILE A 97 2.26 6.15 -8.71
C ILE A 97 0.95 5.45 -9.06
N LYS A 98 -0.14 6.21 -9.26
CA LYS A 98 -1.44 5.64 -9.64
C LYS A 98 -1.37 4.91 -10.98
N ALA A 99 -0.70 5.48 -11.97
CA ALA A 99 -0.52 4.87 -13.28
C ALA A 99 0.29 3.56 -13.17
N ALA A 100 1.39 3.58 -12.42
CA ALA A 100 2.23 2.40 -12.20
C ALA A 100 1.48 1.27 -11.46
N ILE A 101 0.71 1.61 -10.43
CA ILE A 101 -0.10 0.66 -9.68
C ILE A 101 -1.22 0.06 -10.55
N SER A 102 -1.84 0.86 -11.41
CA SER A 102 -2.91 0.40 -12.31
C SER A 102 -2.43 -0.65 -13.31
N ASN A 103 -1.12 -0.70 -13.59
CA ASN A 103 -0.51 -1.73 -14.44
C ASN A 103 -0.22 -3.04 -13.70
N LEU A 104 -0.36 -3.09 -12.36
CA LEU A 104 -0.17 -4.31 -11.58
C LEU A 104 -1.44 -5.17 -11.62
N ARG A 105 -1.35 -6.40 -12.13
CA ARG A 105 -2.45 -7.39 -12.03
C ARG A 105 -2.86 -7.64 -10.57
N ALA A 106 -4.15 -7.81 -10.29
CA ALA A 106 -4.60 -8.47 -9.05
C ALA A 106 -3.98 -9.87 -8.90
N GLY A 107 -4.00 -10.36 -7.66
CA GLY A 107 -3.50 -11.69 -7.28
C GLY A 107 -2.59 -11.64 -6.06
N TYR A 108 -2.07 -12.81 -5.68
CA TYR A 108 -1.22 -12.97 -4.50
C TYR A 108 -0.01 -12.04 -4.48
N SER A 109 0.57 -11.85 -3.30
CA SER A 109 1.69 -10.92 -3.12
C SER A 109 1.31 -9.48 -3.47
N ARG A 110 0.04 -9.10 -3.26
CA ARG A 110 -0.48 -7.79 -3.72
C ARG A 110 0.21 -6.63 -3.00
N ILE A 111 0.37 -6.72 -1.68
CA ILE A 111 0.93 -5.64 -0.86
C ILE A 111 2.41 -5.45 -1.18
N ILE A 112 3.20 -6.53 -1.21
CA ILE A 112 4.61 -6.40 -1.53
C ILE A 112 4.86 -5.91 -2.96
N ARG A 113 4.05 -6.34 -3.94
CA ARG A 113 4.14 -5.83 -5.32
C ARG A 113 3.80 -4.34 -5.40
N LEU A 114 2.78 -3.90 -4.66
CA LEU A 114 2.46 -2.47 -4.51
C LEU A 114 3.64 -1.70 -3.91
N CYS A 115 4.20 -2.18 -2.80
CA CYS A 115 5.33 -1.51 -2.15
C CYS A 115 6.57 -1.40 -3.06
N ARG A 116 6.91 -2.47 -3.80
CA ARG A 116 8.01 -2.47 -4.78
C ARG A 116 7.77 -1.47 -5.90
N CYS A 117 6.56 -1.46 -6.46
CA CYS A 117 6.17 -0.53 -7.52
C CYS A 117 6.28 0.93 -7.07
N VAL A 118 5.73 1.25 -5.90
CA VAL A 118 5.80 2.60 -5.32
C VAL A 118 7.25 3.03 -5.08
N THR A 119 8.08 2.13 -4.53
CA THR A 119 9.50 2.41 -4.28
C THR A 119 10.26 2.69 -5.58
N GLN A 120 9.99 1.93 -6.65
CA GLN A 120 10.61 2.17 -7.96
C GLN A 120 10.25 3.54 -8.51
N VAL A 121 8.97 3.93 -8.44
CA VAL A 121 8.51 5.24 -8.92
C VAL A 121 9.13 6.39 -8.10
N LEU A 122 9.17 6.25 -6.77
CA LEU A 122 9.80 7.24 -5.89
C LEU A 122 11.28 7.47 -6.23
N GLN A 123 12.01 6.39 -6.53
CA GLN A 123 13.43 6.44 -6.86
C GLN A 123 13.70 6.96 -8.29
N SER A 124 12.74 6.82 -9.21
CA SER A 124 12.87 7.34 -10.58
C SER A 124 12.46 8.80 -10.71
N SER A 125 11.52 9.27 -9.90
CA SER A 125 10.98 10.65 -9.97
C SER A 125 11.96 11.72 -9.44
N GLY A 126 12.97 11.31 -8.64
CA GLY A 126 14.02 12.19 -8.11
C GLY A 126 15.25 12.37 -9.01
N ARG A 127 15.24 11.80 -10.23
CA ARG A 127 16.33 11.89 -11.22
C ARG A 127 15.92 12.74 -12.41
#